data_AF-A0A2D8P7K7-F1
#
_entry.id   AF-A0A2D8P7K7-F1
#
_cell.length_a   1.000
_cell.length_b   1.000
_cell.length_c   1.000
_cell.angle_alpha   90.00
_cell.angle_beta   90.00
_cell.angle_gamma   90.00
#
_symmetry.space_group_name_H-M   'P 1'
#
loop_
_entity.id
_entity.type
_entity.pdbx_description
1 polymer ?
#
loop_
_entity_poly.entity_id
_entity_poly.type
_entity_poly.pdbx_seq_one_letter_code
_entity_poly.pdbx_strand_id
1 'polypeptide(L)'
;MGAFGYDAAVRARLTEAARLKATPPAALYRGLFVQANSIFEAYVRDLSSIVAENMASKATKYSELPENFRLQHIHLSGQILQHMKTGTLAGQKFDFGRLTNALGQCFSDFDTFSIMPEVFTLMMGNVTPDRLENLFEKIGLPEPFNPGVGRSGAIKKVFGEARHTSAAKLAKDKLQEVVGVRNTLIHGDLSATVEQSDLNGAIDFLEAMIEALDELARPCIV
;
A
#
# COMPACT_ATOMS: atom_id res chain seq x y z
N MET A 1 -17.01 -40.12 -52.37
CA MET A 1 -17.65 -39.30 -51.32
C MET A 1 -16.56 -38.78 -50.40
N GLY A 2 -16.07 -37.56 -50.65
CA GLY A 2 -14.92 -36.98 -49.91
C GLY A 2 -15.35 -35.82 -49.04
N ALA A 3 -15.48 -36.05 -47.73
CA ALA A 3 -15.88 -35.06 -46.73
C ALA A 3 -14.67 -34.36 -46.09
N PHE A 4 -13.72 -33.84 -46.90
CA PHE A 4 -12.47 -33.25 -46.38
C PHE A 4 -12.13 -31.85 -46.92
N GLY A 5 -13.00 -31.23 -47.73
CA GLY A 5 -12.73 -29.91 -48.33
C GLY A 5 -12.99 -28.69 -47.43
N TYR A 6 -13.78 -28.84 -46.36
CA TYR A 6 -14.20 -27.71 -45.50
C TYR A 6 -13.21 -27.39 -44.35
N ASP A 7 -12.23 -28.25 -44.08
CA ASP A 7 -11.36 -28.12 -42.90
C ASP A 7 -10.09 -27.30 -43.21
N ALA A 8 -9.55 -27.36 -44.43
CA ALA A 8 -8.29 -26.68 -44.78
C ALA A 8 -8.41 -25.15 -44.78
N ALA A 9 -9.49 -24.59 -45.35
CA ALA A 9 -9.71 -23.14 -45.39
C ALA A 9 -10.06 -22.58 -44.00
N VAL A 10 -10.80 -23.34 -43.19
CA VAL A 10 -11.13 -22.99 -41.80
C VAL A 10 -9.88 -23.06 -40.93
N ARG A 11 -9.03 -24.09 -41.08
CA ARG A 11 -7.71 -24.16 -40.43
C ARG A 11 -6.80 -23.01 -40.85
N ALA A 12 -6.75 -22.66 -42.13
CA ALA A 12 -5.94 -21.54 -42.59
C ALA A 12 -6.39 -20.22 -41.94
N ARG A 13 -7.70 -19.97 -41.89
CA ARG A 13 -8.27 -18.81 -41.19
C ARG A 13 -8.04 -18.83 -39.68
N LEU A 14 -8.17 -19.98 -39.04
CA LEU A 14 -7.88 -20.14 -37.60
C LEU A 14 -6.40 -19.98 -37.28
N THR A 15 -5.51 -20.45 -38.15
CA THR A 15 -4.06 -20.32 -38.00
C THR A 15 -3.63 -18.87 -38.20
N GLU A 16 -4.25 -18.17 -39.16
CA GLU A 16 -4.03 -16.74 -39.38
C GLU A 16 -4.60 -15.91 -38.22
N ALA A 17 -5.81 -16.22 -37.75
CA ALA A 17 -6.39 -15.59 -36.57
C ALA A 17 -5.58 -15.88 -35.29
N ALA A 18 -5.01 -17.08 -35.16
CA ALA A 18 -4.11 -17.44 -34.05
C ALA A 18 -2.75 -16.74 -34.15
N ARG A 19 -2.24 -16.47 -35.36
CA ARG A 19 -1.05 -15.62 -35.58
C ARG A 19 -1.31 -14.16 -35.21
N LEU A 20 -2.51 -13.66 -35.50
CA LEU A 20 -2.97 -12.33 -35.09
C LEU A 20 -3.35 -12.26 -33.61
N LYS A 21 -3.52 -13.42 -32.94
CA LYS A 21 -3.71 -13.57 -31.50
C LYS A 21 -2.38 -13.36 -30.77
N ALA A 22 -1.71 -12.24 -31.04
CA ALA A 22 -0.73 -11.71 -30.10
C ALA A 22 -1.51 -11.41 -28.82
N THR A 23 -1.20 -12.09 -27.71
CA THR A 23 -1.71 -11.69 -26.41
C THR A 23 -1.27 -10.25 -26.21
N PRO A 24 -2.18 -9.26 -26.15
CA PRO A 24 -1.77 -7.87 -26.05
C PRO A 24 -0.94 -7.72 -24.77
N PRO A 25 0.31 -7.23 -24.85
CA PRO A 25 1.20 -7.12 -23.70
C PRO A 25 0.58 -6.30 -22.55
N ALA A 26 -0.39 -5.43 -22.90
CA ALA A 26 -1.22 -4.68 -21.97
C ALA A 26 -1.80 -5.54 -20.83
N ALA A 27 -2.23 -6.78 -21.10
CA ALA A 27 -2.75 -7.66 -20.06
C ALA A 27 -1.67 -8.04 -19.02
N LEU A 28 -0.41 -8.23 -19.46
CA LEU A 28 0.73 -8.47 -18.56
C LEU A 28 1.06 -7.21 -17.75
N TYR A 29 1.05 -6.04 -18.40
CA TYR A 29 1.34 -4.77 -17.72
C TYR A 29 0.31 -4.44 -16.65
N ARG A 30 -0.97 -4.76 -16.85
CA ARG A 30 -2.01 -4.63 -15.81
C ARG A 30 -1.66 -5.40 -14.54
N GLY A 31 -1.27 -6.67 -14.68
CA GLY A 31 -0.89 -7.52 -13.55
C GLY A 31 0.33 -6.97 -12.80
N LEU A 32 1.36 -6.56 -13.55
CA LEU A 32 2.57 -5.96 -12.98
C LEU A 32 2.29 -4.61 -12.29
N PHE A 33 1.38 -3.80 -12.83
CA PHE A 33 0.99 -2.53 -12.23
C PHE A 33 0.31 -2.72 -10.88
N VAL A 34 -0.60 -3.69 -10.80
CA VAL A 34 -1.26 -4.08 -9.55
C VAL A 34 -0.24 -4.64 -8.55
N GLN A 35 0.73 -5.45 -9.02
CA GLN A 35 1.80 -5.97 -8.18
C GLN A 35 2.70 -4.86 -7.63
N ALA A 36 3.09 -3.87 -8.44
CA ALA A 36 3.91 -2.74 -8.00
C ALA A 36 3.22 -1.94 -6.89
N ASN A 37 1.91 -1.66 -7.05
CA ASN A 37 1.11 -1.07 -5.99
C ASN A 37 1.08 -1.94 -4.72
N SER A 38 0.95 -3.26 -4.88
CA SER A 38 0.90 -4.19 -3.74
C SER A 38 2.21 -4.23 -2.96
N ILE A 39 3.35 -4.09 -3.66
CA ILE A 39 4.68 -3.95 -3.03
C ILE A 39 4.75 -2.64 -2.23
N PHE A 40 4.28 -1.53 -2.80
CA PHE A 40 4.21 -0.27 -2.06
C PHE A 40 3.30 -0.35 -0.82
N GLU A 41 2.15 -1.01 -0.93
CA GLU A 41 1.28 -1.25 0.23
C GLU A 41 1.97 -2.10 1.31
N ALA A 42 2.71 -3.15 0.92
CA ALA A 42 3.48 -3.97 1.84
C ALA A 42 4.56 -3.13 2.56
N TYR A 43 5.30 -2.32 1.82
CA TYR A 43 6.28 -1.39 2.38
C TYR A 43 5.64 -0.47 3.44
N VAL A 44 4.49 0.15 3.16
CA VAL A 44 3.82 1.03 4.14
C VAL A 44 3.40 0.28 5.41
N ARG A 45 3.00 -0.99 5.28
CA ARG A 45 2.69 -1.85 6.44
C ARG A 45 3.93 -2.15 7.27
N ASP A 46 5.04 -2.45 6.61
CA ASP A 46 6.31 -2.74 7.27
C ASP A 46 6.87 -1.49 7.96
N LEU A 47 6.87 -0.35 7.29
CA LEU A 47 7.28 0.93 7.84
C LEU A 47 6.46 1.29 9.09
N SER A 48 5.14 1.19 9.01
CA SER A 48 4.25 1.45 10.15
C SER A 48 4.55 0.50 11.32
N SER A 49 4.88 -0.75 11.03
CA SER A 49 5.18 -1.75 12.07
C SER A 49 6.49 -1.42 12.78
N ILE A 50 7.54 -1.13 12.00
CA ILE A 50 8.87 -0.75 12.52
C ILE A 50 8.77 0.50 13.39
N VAL A 51 8.03 1.53 12.95
CA VAL A 51 7.87 2.78 13.71
C VAL A 51 7.13 2.53 15.02
N ALA A 52 6.03 1.80 14.98
CA ALA A 52 5.25 1.49 16.18
C ALA A 52 6.06 0.63 17.18
N GLU A 53 6.78 -0.38 16.70
CA GLU A 53 7.66 -1.23 17.53
C GLU A 53 8.80 -0.43 18.15
N ASN A 54 9.41 0.48 17.39
CA ASN A 54 10.47 1.34 17.91
C ASN A 54 9.94 2.34 18.96
N MET A 55 8.72 2.85 18.78
CA MET A 55 8.08 3.67 19.80
C MET A 55 7.81 2.87 21.08
N ALA A 56 7.31 1.63 20.94
CA ALA A 56 7.09 0.74 22.07
C ALA A 56 8.37 0.35 22.80
N SER A 57 9.46 0.08 22.08
CA SER A 57 10.74 -0.33 22.68
C SER A 57 11.43 0.79 23.48
N LYS A 58 11.11 2.05 23.19
CA LYS A 58 11.61 3.23 23.90
C LYS A 58 10.84 3.53 25.19
N ALA A 59 9.74 2.83 25.47
CA ALA A 59 8.90 2.99 26.66
C ALA A 59 8.93 1.74 27.54
N THR A 60 8.95 1.93 28.85
CA THR A 60 8.80 0.81 29.81
C THR A 60 7.32 0.51 30.03
N LYS A 61 6.49 1.56 30.01
CA LYS A 61 5.06 1.47 30.27
C LYS A 61 4.23 1.97 29.10
N TYR A 62 3.04 1.40 28.94
CA TYR A 62 2.15 1.84 27.87
C TYR A 62 1.74 3.31 28.08
N SER A 63 1.58 3.74 29.33
CA SER A 63 1.28 5.12 29.72
C SER A 63 2.38 6.14 29.41
N GLU A 64 3.58 5.71 29.00
CA GLU A 64 4.69 6.60 28.58
C GLU A 64 4.65 6.93 27.08
N LEU A 65 3.91 6.13 26.28
CA LEU A 65 3.77 6.40 24.85
C LEU A 65 2.99 7.69 24.59
N PRO A 66 3.19 8.38 23.46
CA PRO A 66 2.41 9.58 23.12
C PRO A 66 0.89 9.33 23.19
N GLU A 67 0.15 10.24 23.80
CA GLU A 67 -1.29 10.08 24.06
C GLU A 67 -2.07 9.79 22.78
N ASN A 68 -1.83 10.54 21.70
CA ASN A 68 -2.48 10.31 20.42
C ASN A 68 -2.24 8.88 19.91
N PHE A 69 -0.98 8.40 19.93
CA PHE A 69 -0.62 7.05 19.51
C PHE A 69 -1.42 5.99 20.30
N ARG A 70 -1.49 6.13 21.63
CA ARG A 70 -2.24 5.19 22.48
C ARG A 70 -3.73 5.19 22.18
N LEU A 71 -4.33 6.37 22.02
CA LEU A 71 -5.75 6.52 21.72
C LEU A 71 -6.08 5.90 20.36
N GLN A 72 -5.24 6.11 19.36
CA GLN A 72 -5.41 5.52 18.02
C GLN A 72 -5.23 4.00 18.06
N HIS A 73 -4.22 3.49 18.78
CA HIS A 73 -4.03 2.06 18.98
C HIS A 73 -5.27 1.41 19.63
N ILE A 74 -5.82 2.01 20.70
CA ILE A 74 -7.04 1.54 21.36
C ILE A 74 -8.24 1.61 20.41
N HIS A 75 -8.41 2.72 19.71
CA HIS A 75 -9.54 2.93 18.80
C HIS A 75 -9.56 1.89 17.67
N LEU A 76 -8.44 1.71 16.98
CA LEU A 76 -8.32 0.77 15.86
C LEU A 76 -8.44 -0.68 16.33
N SER A 77 -7.86 -1.01 17.47
CA SER A 77 -8.04 -2.32 18.09
C SER A 77 -9.51 -2.59 18.41
N GLY A 78 -10.21 -1.59 18.94
CA GLY A 78 -11.66 -1.66 19.20
C GLY A 78 -12.46 -1.89 17.92
N GLN A 79 -12.12 -1.20 16.82
CA GLN A 79 -12.75 -1.43 15.52
C GLN A 79 -12.53 -2.86 15.02
N ILE A 80 -11.31 -3.39 15.13
CA ILE A 80 -11.01 -4.78 14.74
C ILE A 80 -11.82 -5.76 15.59
N LEU A 81 -11.90 -5.56 16.91
CA LEU A 81 -12.66 -6.43 17.81
C LEU A 81 -14.16 -6.49 17.52
N GLN A 82 -14.74 -5.51 16.82
CA GLN A 82 -16.13 -5.59 16.36
C GLN A 82 -16.37 -6.77 15.40
N HIS A 83 -15.32 -7.25 14.73
CA HIS A 83 -15.35 -8.40 13.83
C HIS A 83 -15.09 -9.74 14.55
N MET A 84 -14.92 -9.76 15.87
CA MET A 84 -14.63 -10.99 16.62
C MET A 84 -15.71 -12.06 16.43
N LYS A 85 -16.98 -11.66 16.34
CA LYS A 85 -18.10 -12.60 16.13
C LYS A 85 -18.02 -13.35 14.79
N THR A 86 -17.51 -12.69 13.75
CA THR A 86 -17.35 -13.33 12.42
C THR A 86 -16.08 -14.16 12.34
N GLY A 87 -15.15 -14.04 13.28
CA GLY A 87 -13.87 -14.75 13.30
C GLY A 87 -12.95 -14.40 12.12
N THR A 88 -13.31 -13.37 11.35
CA THR A 88 -12.61 -12.98 10.13
C THR A 88 -12.54 -11.47 10.00
N LEU A 89 -11.42 -10.98 9.48
CA LEU A 89 -11.16 -9.60 9.13
C LEU A 89 -10.84 -9.54 7.64
N ALA A 90 -11.53 -8.70 6.87
CA ALA A 90 -11.39 -8.63 5.41
C ALA A 90 -11.44 -10.01 4.69
N GLY A 91 -12.26 -10.94 5.20
CA GLY A 91 -12.42 -12.29 4.65
C GLY A 91 -11.31 -13.29 5.03
N GLN A 92 -10.34 -12.89 5.84
CA GLN A 92 -9.26 -13.75 6.34
C GLN A 92 -9.45 -14.07 7.82
N LYS A 93 -9.07 -15.27 8.25
CA LYS A 93 -9.06 -15.62 9.68
C LYS A 93 -8.08 -14.71 10.41
N PHE A 94 -8.51 -14.19 11.56
CA PHE A 94 -7.72 -13.28 12.37
C PHE A 94 -7.63 -13.79 13.81
N ASP A 95 -6.46 -13.64 14.44
CA ASP A 95 -6.23 -14.05 15.82
C ASP A 95 -6.67 -12.94 16.79
N PHE A 96 -7.96 -12.95 17.11
CA PHE A 96 -8.54 -12.01 18.08
C PHE A 96 -7.99 -12.23 19.50
N GLY A 97 -7.54 -13.44 19.84
CA GLY A 97 -6.97 -13.75 21.16
C GLY A 97 -5.64 -13.04 21.39
N ARG A 98 -4.78 -13.01 20.36
CA ARG A 98 -3.54 -12.22 20.37
C ARG A 98 -3.84 -10.74 20.62
N LEU A 99 -4.82 -10.18 19.92
CA LEU A 99 -5.19 -8.77 20.08
C LEU A 99 -5.76 -8.46 21.47
N THR A 100 -6.67 -9.28 22.01
CA THR A 100 -7.22 -9.04 23.35
C THR A 100 -6.15 -9.15 24.44
N ASN A 101 -5.20 -10.09 24.31
CA ASN A 101 -4.09 -10.23 25.24
C ASN A 101 -3.16 -9.01 25.21
N ALA A 102 -2.79 -8.53 24.01
CA ALA A 102 -1.95 -7.35 23.84
C ALA A 102 -2.62 -6.10 24.45
N LEU A 103 -3.92 -5.89 24.19
CA LEU A 103 -4.68 -4.80 24.79
C LEU A 103 -4.77 -4.91 26.32
N GLY A 104 -5.00 -6.12 26.85
CA GLY A 104 -5.06 -6.34 28.30
C GLY A 104 -3.76 -5.93 29.00
N GLN A 105 -2.61 -6.20 28.39
CA GLN A 105 -1.30 -5.75 28.89
C GLN A 105 -1.16 -4.23 28.84
N CYS A 106 -1.62 -3.59 27.76
CA CYS A 106 -1.58 -2.13 27.60
C CYS A 106 -2.44 -1.39 28.65
N PHE A 107 -3.63 -1.89 28.98
CA PHE A 107 -4.51 -1.25 29.96
C PHE A 107 -4.09 -1.44 31.42
N SER A 108 -3.38 -2.54 31.71
CA SER A 108 -2.93 -2.85 33.07
C SER A 108 -1.66 -2.06 33.46
N ASP A 109 -1.06 -1.34 32.51
CA ASP A 109 0.18 -0.57 32.64
C ASP A 109 1.31 -1.36 33.33
N PHE A 110 1.42 -2.65 32.96
CA PHE A 110 2.49 -3.51 33.42
C PHE A 110 3.86 -2.95 33.00
N ASP A 111 4.90 -3.28 33.76
CA ASP A 111 6.30 -2.91 33.44
C ASP A 111 6.80 -3.54 32.13
N THR A 112 6.01 -4.45 31.55
CA THR A 112 6.20 -5.00 30.21
C THR A 112 4.86 -5.06 29.49
N PHE A 113 4.75 -4.41 28.34
CA PHE A 113 3.57 -4.46 27.48
C PHE A 113 3.95 -4.83 26.05
N SER A 114 3.01 -5.42 25.31
CA SER A 114 3.14 -5.67 23.88
C SER A 114 2.05 -4.90 23.14
N ILE A 115 2.43 -4.17 22.10
CA ILE A 115 1.48 -3.65 21.11
C ILE A 115 1.40 -4.63 19.94
N MET A 116 0.34 -4.50 19.15
CA MET A 116 0.18 -5.24 17.89
C MET A 116 0.20 -4.22 16.74
N PRO A 117 1.37 -3.90 16.16
CA PRO A 117 1.52 -2.82 15.18
C PRO A 117 0.60 -2.94 13.97
N GLU A 118 0.24 -4.16 13.61
CA GLU A 118 -0.62 -4.46 12.47
C GLU A 118 -2.01 -3.80 12.60
N VAL A 119 -2.47 -3.44 13.81
CA VAL A 119 -3.76 -2.73 13.99
C VAL A 119 -3.84 -1.42 13.23
N PHE A 120 -2.70 -0.75 12.99
CA PHE A 120 -2.66 0.52 12.29
C PHE A 120 -3.00 0.39 10.80
N THR A 121 -2.79 -0.78 10.21
CA THR A 121 -2.88 -0.98 8.76
C THR A 121 -3.85 -2.08 8.32
N LEU A 122 -4.28 -2.97 9.22
CA LEU A 122 -5.18 -4.08 8.93
C LEU A 122 -6.49 -3.67 8.23
N MET A 123 -7.05 -2.51 8.60
CA MET A 123 -8.30 -1.98 8.05
C MET A 123 -8.10 -0.83 7.06
N MET A 124 -6.85 -0.51 6.70
CA MET A 124 -6.54 0.66 5.87
C MET A 124 -7.00 0.48 4.41
N GLY A 125 -7.03 -0.74 3.89
CA GLY A 125 -7.29 -1.00 2.47
C GLY A 125 -6.11 -0.54 1.59
N ASN A 126 -6.40 0.10 0.45
CA ASN A 126 -5.38 0.68 -0.43
C ASN A 126 -4.72 1.94 0.18
N VAL A 127 -3.51 2.28 -0.27
CA VAL A 127 -2.73 3.43 0.22
C VAL A 127 -3.02 4.67 -0.63
N THR A 128 -4.20 5.27 -0.46
CA THR A 128 -4.46 6.61 -1.02
C THR A 128 -3.67 7.67 -0.25
N PRO A 129 -3.43 8.87 -0.82
CA PRO A 129 -2.77 9.95 -0.09
C PRO A 129 -3.39 10.26 1.26
N ASP A 130 -4.71 10.44 1.31
CA ASP A 130 -5.42 10.73 2.56
C ASP A 130 -5.24 9.61 3.60
N ARG A 131 -5.22 8.34 3.17
CA ARG A 131 -5.02 7.20 4.08
C ARG A 131 -3.59 7.15 4.58
N LEU A 132 -2.61 7.51 3.75
CA LEU A 132 -1.21 7.60 4.15
C LEU A 132 -1.00 8.75 5.14
N GLU A 133 -1.59 9.93 4.90
CA GLU A 133 -1.57 11.08 5.81
C GLU A 133 -2.17 10.71 7.18
N ASN A 134 -3.37 10.12 7.17
CA ASN A 134 -4.03 9.66 8.38
C ASN A 134 -3.22 8.58 9.12
N LEU A 135 -2.57 7.67 8.40
CA LEU A 135 -1.70 6.66 9.01
C LEU A 135 -0.54 7.33 9.72
N PHE A 136 0.18 8.22 9.04
CA PHE A 136 1.36 8.90 9.56
C PHE A 136 1.03 9.72 10.80
N GLU A 137 -0.10 10.44 10.80
CA GLU A 137 -0.59 11.14 11.98
C GLU A 137 -0.82 10.19 13.18
N LYS A 138 -1.47 9.04 12.95
CA LYS A 138 -1.77 8.05 14.00
C LYS A 138 -0.52 7.45 14.64
N ILE A 139 0.53 7.24 13.84
CA ILE A 139 1.81 6.68 14.30
C ILE A 139 2.84 7.75 14.65
N GLY A 140 2.48 9.03 14.64
CA GLY A 140 3.35 10.13 15.05
C GLY A 140 4.49 10.47 14.08
N LEU A 141 4.35 10.13 12.79
CA LEU A 141 5.28 10.53 11.74
C LEU A 141 4.93 11.91 11.14
N PRO A 142 5.90 12.64 10.58
CA PRO A 142 5.64 13.87 9.83
C PRO A 142 4.75 13.61 8.61
N GLU A 143 3.86 14.54 8.24
CA GLU A 143 2.95 14.39 7.09
C GLU A 143 3.69 13.93 5.80
N PRO A 144 3.23 12.87 5.13
CA PRO A 144 3.95 12.22 4.02
C PRO A 144 4.05 13.05 2.73
N PHE A 145 3.31 14.17 2.63
CA PHE A 145 3.38 15.09 1.48
C PHE A 145 3.83 16.49 1.89
N ASN A 146 4.58 16.58 3.00
CA ASN A 146 5.20 17.82 3.42
C ASN A 146 6.42 18.18 2.54
N PRO A 147 6.96 19.41 2.64
CA PRO A 147 8.14 19.82 1.87
C PRO A 147 9.39 18.97 2.11
N GLY A 148 9.46 18.18 3.19
CA GLY A 148 10.51 17.21 3.47
C GLY A 148 10.58 16.10 2.42
N VAL A 149 9.44 15.51 2.02
CA VAL A 149 9.41 14.55 0.90
C VAL A 149 9.87 15.20 -0.40
N GLY A 150 9.49 16.45 -0.63
CA GLY A 150 9.98 17.24 -1.76
C GLY A 150 11.48 17.58 -1.73
N ARG A 151 12.21 17.26 -0.66
CA ARG A 151 13.68 17.34 -0.60
C ARG A 151 14.36 16.11 -1.18
N SER A 152 13.67 14.97 -1.24
CA SER A 152 14.22 13.72 -1.77
C SER A 152 14.72 13.93 -3.20
N GLY A 153 15.97 13.52 -3.44
CA GLY A 153 16.58 13.57 -4.76
C GLY A 153 15.83 12.70 -5.77
N ALA A 154 15.30 11.55 -5.32
CA ALA A 154 14.55 10.62 -6.15
C ALA A 154 13.23 11.23 -6.64
N ILE A 155 12.44 11.83 -5.75
CA ILE A 155 11.19 12.51 -6.11
C ILE A 155 11.44 13.66 -7.09
N LYS A 156 12.45 14.50 -6.82
CA LYS A 156 12.80 15.60 -7.74
C LYS A 156 13.22 15.10 -9.10
N LYS A 157 13.96 13.97 -9.17
CA LYS A 157 14.39 13.36 -10.42
C LYS A 157 13.20 12.85 -11.24
N VAL A 158 12.22 12.19 -10.60
CA VAL A 158 11.01 11.68 -11.27
C VAL A 158 10.23 12.82 -11.92
N PHE A 159 10.07 13.95 -11.23
CA PHE A 159 9.25 15.06 -11.72
C PHE A 159 10.02 16.17 -12.45
N GLY A 160 11.35 16.14 -12.44
CA GLY A 160 12.18 17.25 -12.95
C GLY A 160 11.95 18.58 -12.23
N GLU A 161 11.51 18.54 -10.96
CA GLU A 161 11.09 19.71 -10.19
C GLU A 161 12.13 20.07 -9.12
N ALA A 162 12.56 21.33 -9.09
CA ALA A 162 13.55 21.82 -8.15
C ALA A 162 12.92 22.29 -6.83
N ARG A 163 11.67 22.78 -6.86
CA ARG A 163 10.96 23.35 -5.72
C ARG A 163 10.35 22.25 -4.85
N HIS A 164 10.71 22.24 -3.57
CA HIS A 164 10.27 21.22 -2.62
C HIS A 164 8.75 21.13 -2.48
N THR A 165 8.06 22.26 -2.37
CA THR A 165 6.60 22.31 -2.23
C THR A 165 5.89 21.78 -3.46
N SER A 166 6.39 22.12 -4.66
CA SER A 166 5.84 21.61 -5.92
C SER A 166 6.06 20.11 -6.05
N ALA A 167 7.27 19.63 -5.75
CA ALA A 167 7.61 18.22 -5.82
C ALA A 167 6.76 17.36 -4.87
N ALA A 168 6.52 17.83 -3.64
CA ALA A 168 5.67 17.14 -2.68
C ALA A 168 4.21 17.08 -3.14
N LYS A 169 3.68 18.17 -3.71
CA LYS A 169 2.34 18.19 -4.31
C LYS A 169 2.22 17.22 -5.49
N LEU A 170 3.20 17.21 -6.39
CA LEU A 170 3.22 16.29 -7.53
C LEU A 170 3.28 14.83 -7.07
N ALA A 171 4.02 14.54 -5.99
CA ALA A 171 4.02 13.20 -5.41
C ALA A 171 2.64 12.79 -4.88
N LYS A 172 1.93 13.71 -4.21
CA LYS A 172 0.54 13.49 -3.75
C LYS A 172 -0.39 13.17 -4.91
N ASP A 173 -0.37 14.03 -5.93
CA ASP A 173 -1.22 13.91 -7.11
C ASP A 173 -0.91 12.61 -7.89
N LYS A 174 0.37 12.25 -8.01
CA LYS A 174 0.78 11.02 -8.70
C LYS A 174 0.39 9.76 -7.95
N LEU A 175 0.48 9.74 -6.62
CA LEU A 175 0.00 8.59 -5.84
C LEU A 175 -1.51 8.41 -6.01
N GLN A 176 -2.28 9.50 -6.01
CA GLN A 176 -3.73 9.45 -6.26
C GLN A 176 -4.04 8.85 -7.63
N GLU A 177 -3.30 9.26 -8.67
CA GLU A 177 -3.42 8.73 -10.03
C GLU A 177 -3.10 7.22 -10.08
N VAL A 178 -1.95 6.82 -9.53
CA VAL A 178 -1.49 5.42 -9.55
C VAL A 178 -2.47 4.49 -8.84
N VAL A 179 -2.97 4.90 -7.66
CA VAL A 179 -3.99 4.13 -6.93
C VAL A 179 -5.32 4.11 -7.69
N GLY A 180 -5.68 5.21 -8.35
CA GLY A 180 -6.86 5.30 -9.21
C GLY A 180 -6.82 4.27 -10.34
N VAL A 181 -5.72 4.22 -11.09
CA VAL A 181 -5.50 3.22 -12.15
C VAL A 181 -5.60 1.81 -11.59
N ARG A 182 -4.91 1.52 -10.47
CA ARG A 182 -4.95 0.20 -9.82
C ARG A 182 -6.37 -0.21 -9.43
N ASN A 183 -7.18 0.69 -8.89
CA ASN A 183 -8.56 0.39 -8.53
C ASN A 183 -9.41 0.06 -9.77
N THR A 184 -9.28 0.85 -10.84
CA THR A 184 -9.96 0.59 -12.12
C THR A 184 -9.62 -0.80 -12.68
N LEU A 185 -8.34 -1.20 -12.59
CA LEU A 185 -7.90 -2.52 -13.03
C LEU A 185 -8.50 -3.67 -12.19
N ILE A 186 -8.52 -3.53 -10.86
CA ILE A 186 -9.04 -4.57 -9.97
C ILE A 186 -10.56 -4.71 -10.08
N HIS A 187 -11.28 -3.62 -10.33
CA HIS A 187 -12.73 -3.66 -10.57
C HIS A 187 -13.11 -4.21 -11.95
N GLY A 188 -12.13 -4.63 -12.76
CA GLY A 188 -12.37 -5.37 -13.99
C GLY A 188 -12.78 -4.51 -15.18
N ASP A 189 -12.49 -3.21 -15.15
CA ASP A 189 -12.76 -2.34 -16.30
C ASP A 189 -11.82 -2.73 -17.46
N LEU A 190 -12.39 -3.42 -18.44
CA LEU A 190 -11.66 -3.92 -19.61
C LEU A 190 -11.17 -2.79 -20.52
N SER A 191 -11.69 -1.57 -20.38
CA SER A 191 -11.30 -0.40 -21.17
C SER A 191 -9.99 0.24 -20.70
N ALA A 192 -9.62 0.05 -19.43
CA ALA A 192 -8.40 0.61 -18.86
C ALA A 192 -7.16 -0.07 -19.46
N THR A 193 -6.50 0.61 -20.40
CA THR A 193 -5.27 0.12 -21.02
C THR A 193 -4.09 0.64 -20.23
N VAL A 194 -3.14 -0.24 -19.91
CA VAL A 194 -1.87 0.12 -19.27
C VAL A 194 -0.80 -0.16 -20.31
N GLU A 195 -0.10 0.89 -20.73
CA GLU A 195 1.06 0.78 -21.59
C GLU A 195 2.32 0.52 -20.76
N GLN A 196 3.40 0.11 -21.44
CA GLN A 196 4.67 -0.14 -20.76
C GLN A 196 5.24 1.13 -20.11
N SER A 197 5.03 2.30 -20.73
CA SER A 197 5.40 3.60 -20.18
C SER A 197 4.68 3.92 -18.87
N ASP A 198 3.40 3.59 -18.78
CA ASP A 198 2.60 3.80 -17.56
C ASP A 198 3.12 2.94 -16.41
N LEU A 199 3.42 1.67 -16.70
CA LEU A 199 4.02 0.75 -15.75
C LEU A 199 5.38 1.24 -15.25
N ASN A 200 6.29 1.58 -16.18
CA ASN A 200 7.61 2.07 -15.83
C ASN A 200 7.53 3.36 -15.00
N GLY A 201 6.69 4.30 -15.42
CA GLY A 201 6.50 5.55 -14.68
C GLY A 201 5.90 5.34 -13.28
N ALA A 202 5.02 4.35 -13.11
CA ALA A 202 4.51 3.98 -11.80
C ALA A 202 5.60 3.32 -10.92
N ILE A 203 6.43 2.43 -11.49
CA ILE A 203 7.54 1.81 -10.77
C ILE A 203 8.54 2.87 -10.32
N ASP A 204 9.03 3.71 -11.23
CA ASP A 204 10.00 4.78 -10.93
C ASP A 204 9.47 5.72 -9.84
N PHE A 205 8.18 6.06 -9.90
CA PHE A 205 7.53 6.88 -8.89
C PHE A 205 7.42 6.17 -7.53
N LEU A 206 6.95 4.92 -7.49
CA LEU A 206 6.76 4.19 -6.24
C LEU A 206 8.10 3.91 -5.54
N GLU A 207 9.15 3.60 -6.30
CA GLU A 207 10.52 3.47 -5.76
C GLU A 207 11.01 4.79 -5.16
N ALA A 208 10.85 5.90 -5.88
CA ALA A 208 11.21 7.23 -5.37
C ALA A 208 10.39 7.62 -4.13
N MET A 209 9.12 7.22 -4.06
CA MET A 209 8.27 7.46 -2.90
C MET A 209 8.72 6.63 -1.69
N ILE A 210 9.08 5.36 -1.87
CA ILE A 210 9.65 4.51 -0.81
C ILE A 210 10.90 5.18 -0.23
N GLU A 211 11.84 5.60 -1.09
CA GLU A 211 13.07 6.27 -0.65
C GLU A 211 12.78 7.56 0.13
N ALA A 212 11.85 8.39 -0.36
CA ALA A 212 11.48 9.63 0.31
C ALA A 212 10.79 9.41 1.67
N LEU A 213 9.96 8.37 1.78
CA LEU A 213 9.32 8.00 3.05
C LEU A 213 10.32 7.43 4.06
N ASP A 214 11.31 6.65 3.60
CA ASP A 214 12.41 6.19 4.43
C ASP A 214 13.26 7.35 4.96
N GLU A 215 13.62 8.31 4.11
CA GLU A 215 14.32 9.53 4.53
C GLU A 215 13.53 10.33 5.56
N LEU A 216 12.21 10.43 5.37
CA LEU A 216 11.32 11.16 6.27
C LEU A 216 11.16 10.46 7.63
N ALA A 217 11.05 9.13 7.64
CA ALA A 217 10.84 8.34 8.83
C ALA A 217 12.12 8.02 9.61
N ARG A 218 13.29 8.08 8.96
CA ARG A 218 14.59 7.75 9.58
C ARG A 218 14.85 8.44 10.92
N PRO A 219 14.57 9.74 11.12
CA PRO A 219 14.75 10.39 12.42
C PRO A 219 13.88 9.83 13.54
N CYS A 220 12.77 9.15 13.21
CA CYS A 220 11.86 8.53 14.17
C CYS A 220 12.25 7.09 14.52
N ILE A 221 13.00 6.41 13.63
CA ILE A 221 13.42 5.02 13.78
C ILE A 221 14.77 4.93 14.51
N VAL A 222 15.71 5.84 14.22
CA VAL A 222 17.04 5.89 14.86
C VAL A 222 16.98 6.44 16.29
#